data_AF-A0AAD5PK31-F1
#
_entry.id   AF-A0AAD5PK31-F1
#
_cell.length_a   1.000
_cell.length_b   1.000
_cell.length_c   1.000
_cell.angle_alpha   90.00
_cell.angle_beta   90.00
_cell.angle_gamma   90.00
#
_symmetry.space_group_name_H-M   'P 1'
#
loop_
_entity.id
_entity.type
_entity.pdbx_description
1 polymer ?
#
loop_
_entity_poly.entity_id
_entity_poly.type
_entity_poly.pdbx_seq_one_letter_code
_entity_poly.pdbx_strand_id
1 'polypeptide(L)'
;MKDMVAVLGGKYSPISVEVLPEAHRLKVPLISVWGSAAASPTTLPPFLHFRVSLKDDWGVEAMMRRMANTYKASQVCAFLPNTSWGRSADAVIKSKATRYKLNFGVVRWYNWGDTTFAEDYRRCLDNQGQP
;
A
#
# COMPACT_ATOMS: atom_id res chain seq x y z
N MET A 1 -5.59 -7.11 31.11
CA MET A 1 -4.32 -6.36 30.97
C MET A 1 -4.53 -5.00 31.61
N LYS A 2 -4.06 -4.78 32.84
CA LYS A 2 -4.28 -3.52 33.57
C LYS A 2 -3.13 -2.51 33.39
N ASP A 3 -1.97 -2.99 32.93
CA ASP A 3 -0.74 -2.19 32.85
C ASP A 3 -0.20 -1.99 31.42
N MET A 4 -0.95 -2.40 30.40
CA MET A 4 -0.55 -2.22 28.99
C MET A 4 -0.88 -0.80 28.52
N VAL A 5 0.15 -0.02 28.20
CA VAL A 5 0.02 1.40 27.83
C VAL A 5 -0.06 1.65 26.32
N ALA A 6 0.40 0.71 25.49
CA ALA A 6 0.35 0.77 24.03
C ALA A 6 0.61 -0.62 23.43
N VAL A 7 0.24 -0.81 22.16
CA VAL A 7 0.56 -1.99 21.35
C VAL A 7 1.45 -1.59 20.19
N LEU A 8 2.61 -2.25 20.06
CA LEU A 8 3.45 -2.16 18.88
C LEU A 8 2.96 -3.17 17.84
N GLY A 9 2.55 -2.68 16.67
CA GLY A 9 1.97 -3.49 15.60
C GLY A 9 3.00 -4.34 14.86
N GLY A 10 2.53 -5.36 14.14
CA GLY A 10 3.40 -6.25 13.38
C GLY A 10 3.80 -5.75 11.99
N LYS A 11 4.49 -6.62 11.25
CA LYS A 11 4.89 -6.42 9.85
C LYS A 11 3.71 -6.32 8.89
N TYR A 12 2.67 -7.11 9.12
CA TYR A 12 1.59 -7.29 8.15
C TYR A 12 0.49 -6.26 8.34
N SER A 13 0.46 -5.26 7.45
CA SER A 13 -0.55 -4.20 7.44
C SER A 13 -2.02 -4.67 7.53
N PRO A 14 -2.44 -5.81 6.93
CA PRO A 14 -3.82 -6.30 7.09
C PRO A 14 -4.23 -6.49 8.54
N ILE A 15 -3.35 -7.04 9.38
CA ILE A 15 -3.67 -7.23 10.79
C ILE A 15 -3.87 -5.89 11.48
N SER A 16 -2.97 -4.94 11.26
CA SER A 16 -3.07 -3.60 11.87
C SER A 16 -4.35 -2.86 11.46
N VAL A 17 -4.79 -3.01 10.21
CA VAL A 17 -6.03 -2.38 9.71
C VAL A 17 -7.26 -3.00 10.36
N GLU A 18 -7.30 -4.33 10.49
CA GLU A 18 -8.45 -5.04 11.08
C GLU A 18 -8.56 -4.83 12.60
N VAL A 19 -7.44 -4.71 13.33
CA VAL A 19 -7.47 -4.49 14.79
C VAL A 19 -7.68 -3.03 15.17
N LEU A 20 -7.55 -2.09 14.23
CA LEU A 20 -7.65 -0.65 14.49
C LEU A 20 -8.98 -0.25 15.16
N PRO A 21 -10.17 -0.74 14.72
CA PRO A 21 -11.43 -0.44 15.40
C PRO A 21 -11.45 -0.94 16.86
N GLU A 22 -10.89 -2.11 17.13
CA GLU A 22 -10.82 -2.65 18.49
C GLU A 22 -9.83 -1.88 19.37
N ALA A 23 -8.68 -1.47 18.83
CA ALA A 23 -7.74 -0.60 19.53
C ALA A 23 -8.40 0.73 19.94
N HIS A 24 -9.20 1.33 19.03
CA HIS A 24 -9.99 2.51 19.33
C HIS A 24 -11.07 2.25 20.39
N ARG A 25 -11.83 1.16 20.26
CA ARG A 25 -12.87 0.77 21.24
C ARG A 25 -12.31 0.58 22.64
N LEU A 26 -11.14 -0.06 22.74
CA LEU A 26 -10.44 -0.32 23.99
C LEU A 26 -9.64 0.89 24.49
N LYS A 27 -9.57 1.97 23.72
CA LYS A 27 -8.78 3.18 24.00
C LYS A 27 -7.29 2.88 24.21
N VAL A 28 -6.75 1.93 23.42
CA VAL A 28 -5.34 1.53 23.47
C VAL A 28 -4.59 2.13 22.27
N PRO A 29 -3.50 2.88 22.47
CA PRO A 29 -2.63 3.32 21.38
C PRO A 29 -2.08 2.13 20.58
N LEU A 30 -2.28 2.14 19.27
CA LEU A 30 -1.70 1.22 18.30
C LEU A 30 -0.60 1.93 17.50
N ILE A 31 0.62 1.43 17.61
CA ILE A 31 1.80 2.04 16.97
C ILE A 31 2.30 1.09 15.87
N SER A 32 2.10 1.46 14.60
CA SER A 32 2.65 0.71 13.46
C SER A 32 4.17 0.93 13.37
N VAL A 33 4.94 -0.13 13.62
CA VAL A 33 6.41 -0.10 13.51
C VAL A 33 6.92 -0.59 12.15
N TRP A 34 6.10 -1.33 11.39
CA TRP A 34 6.51 -1.90 10.09
C TRP A 34 5.44 -1.75 9.00
N GLY A 35 4.17 -2.02 9.30
CA GLY A 35 3.10 -1.98 8.31
C GLY A 35 2.98 -0.60 7.62
N SER A 36 2.93 -0.60 6.29
CA SER A 36 2.95 0.61 5.48
C SER A 36 1.57 1.07 5.01
N ALA A 37 0.56 0.20 5.06
CA ALA A 37 -0.77 0.55 4.57
C ALA A 37 -1.31 1.79 5.28
N ALA A 38 -1.92 2.68 4.50
CA ALA A 38 -2.70 3.76 5.07
C ALA A 38 -4.07 3.22 5.45
N ALA A 39 -4.35 3.14 6.76
CA ALA A 39 -5.72 3.11 7.22
C ALA A 39 -6.34 4.48 6.92
N SER A 40 -7.63 4.52 6.57
CA SER A 40 -8.36 5.78 6.48
C SER A 40 -8.20 6.54 7.80
N PRO A 41 -7.86 7.84 7.78
CA PRO A 41 -7.81 8.62 9.01
C PRO A 41 -9.15 8.50 9.71
N THR A 42 -9.17 8.06 10.97
CA THR A 42 -10.39 8.18 11.76
C THR A 42 -10.69 9.67 11.91
N THR A 43 -11.96 10.06 11.77
CA THR A 43 -12.40 11.44 11.98
C THR A 43 -12.85 11.68 13.42
N LEU A 44 -12.84 10.63 14.26
CA LEU A 44 -13.38 10.65 15.60
C LEU A 44 -12.24 10.56 16.64
N PRO A 45 -12.07 11.56 17.52
CA PRO A 45 -11.09 11.51 18.60
C PRO A 45 -11.50 10.50 19.70
N PRO A 46 -10.53 9.96 20.48
CA PRO A 46 -9.09 10.23 20.40
C PRO A 46 -8.40 9.47 19.25
N PHE A 47 -7.43 10.14 18.60
CA PHE A 47 -6.57 9.49 17.60
C PHE A 47 -5.58 8.56 18.30
N LEU A 48 -5.83 7.25 18.24
CA LEU A 48 -5.01 6.24 18.92
C LEU A 48 -4.21 5.37 17.95
N HIS A 49 -3.97 5.87 16.74
CA HIS A 49 -3.17 5.19 15.74
C HIS A 49 -1.98 6.04 15.33
N PHE A 50 -0.79 5.52 15.61
CA PHE A 50 0.49 6.17 15.35
C PHE A 50 1.32 5.29 14.42
N ARG A 51 2.30 5.87 13.73
CA ARG A 51 3.29 5.08 13.00
C ARG A 51 4.68 5.66 13.16
N VAL A 52 5.66 4.76 13.19
CA VAL A 52 7.08 5.06 12.96
C VAL A 52 7.59 4.40 11.68
N SER A 53 6.75 3.61 11.00
CA SER A 53 7.02 3.00 9.70
C SER A 53 6.84 3.95 8.53
N LEU A 54 7.46 3.60 7.39
CA LEU A 54 7.17 4.21 6.09
C LEU A 54 5.69 3.96 5.70
N LYS A 55 5.03 4.94 5.08
CA LYS A 55 3.69 4.76 4.49
C LYS A 55 3.75 4.59 2.98
N ASP A 56 2.81 3.82 2.41
CA ASP A 56 2.76 3.56 0.96
C ASP A 56 2.65 4.85 0.15
N ASP A 57 1.93 5.85 0.68
CA ASP A 57 1.78 7.17 0.05
C ASP A 57 3.11 7.87 -0.25
N TRP A 58 4.14 7.62 0.57
CA TRP A 58 5.50 8.11 0.33
C TRP A 58 6.33 7.11 -0.49
N GLY A 59 6.27 5.83 -0.16
CA GLY A 59 7.08 4.79 -0.83
C GLY A 59 6.72 4.63 -2.31
N VAL A 60 5.43 4.46 -2.60
CA VAL A 60 4.92 4.26 -3.97
C VAL A 60 5.10 5.53 -4.80
N GLU A 61 4.89 6.72 -4.22
CA GLU A 61 5.19 8.00 -4.90
C GLU A 61 6.67 8.15 -5.23
N ALA A 62 7.57 7.77 -4.32
CA ALA A 62 9.00 7.78 -4.59
C ALA A 62 9.39 6.81 -5.72
N MET A 63 8.77 5.62 -5.77
CA MET A 63 8.96 4.66 -6.87
C MET A 63 8.48 5.24 -8.20
N MET A 64 7.27 5.83 -8.24
CA MET A 64 6.73 6.49 -9.44
C MET A 64 7.64 7.65 -9.91
N ARG A 65 8.11 8.47 -8.96
CA ARG A 65 9.07 9.55 -9.27
C ARG A 65 10.34 9.01 -9.90
N ARG A 66 10.87 7.87 -9.42
CA ARG A 66 12.05 7.24 -9.99
C ARG A 66 11.77 6.65 -11.38
N MET A 67 10.62 6.02 -11.58
CA MET A 67 10.18 5.52 -12.91
C MET A 67 10.14 6.65 -13.95
N ALA A 68 9.49 7.77 -13.62
CA ALA A 68 9.38 8.91 -14.52
C ALA A 68 10.72 9.63 -14.75
N ASN A 69 11.50 9.87 -13.69
CA ASN A 69 12.66 10.76 -13.79
C ASN A 69 13.94 10.03 -14.20
N THR A 70 14.16 8.82 -13.70
CA THR A 70 15.38 8.05 -13.93
C THR A 70 15.22 7.11 -15.12
N TYR A 71 14.12 6.35 -15.17
CA TYR A 71 13.91 5.36 -16.23
C TYR A 71 13.16 5.91 -17.44
N LYS A 72 12.61 7.14 -17.35
CA LYS A 72 11.79 7.77 -18.39
C LYS A 72 10.64 6.88 -18.86
N ALA A 73 10.11 6.06 -17.95
CA ALA A 73 9.01 5.16 -18.27
C ALA A 73 7.73 5.96 -18.48
N SER A 74 6.93 5.56 -19.47
CA SER A 74 5.57 6.04 -19.71
C SER A 74 4.52 4.95 -19.47
N GLN A 75 4.87 3.69 -19.72
CA GLN A 75 4.06 2.50 -19.46
C GLN A 75 4.64 1.74 -18.27
N VAL A 76 3.79 1.44 -17.28
CA VAL A 76 4.18 0.77 -16.04
C VAL A 76 3.15 -0.32 -15.73
N CYS A 77 3.55 -1.35 -15.00
CA CYS A 77 2.64 -2.34 -14.45
C CYS A 77 2.83 -2.43 -12.94
N ALA A 78 1.76 -2.79 -12.25
CA ALA A 78 1.77 -3.04 -10.81
C ALA A 78 1.23 -4.43 -10.50
N PHE A 79 1.93 -5.15 -9.62
CA PHE A 79 1.50 -6.43 -9.09
C PHE A 79 1.26 -6.26 -7.59
N LEU A 80 0.00 -6.33 -7.18
CA LEU A 80 -0.44 -5.92 -5.85
C LEU A 80 -1.08 -7.11 -5.13
N PRO A 81 -0.68 -7.40 -3.88
CA PRO A 81 -1.34 -8.45 -3.11
C PRO A 81 -2.77 -8.02 -2.80
N ASN A 82 -3.73 -8.92 -2.96
CA ASN A 82 -5.15 -8.70 -2.68
C ASN A 82 -5.42 -8.61 -1.17
N THR A 83 -4.94 -7.53 -0.57
CA THR A 83 -4.90 -7.25 0.86
C THR A 83 -5.05 -5.75 1.08
N SER A 84 -5.19 -5.31 2.33
CA SER A 84 -5.20 -3.87 2.63
C SER A 84 -3.90 -3.16 2.22
N TRP A 85 -2.77 -3.88 2.16
CA TRP A 85 -1.50 -3.33 1.68
C TRP A 85 -1.54 -3.03 0.18
N GLY A 86 -2.02 -3.97 -0.65
CA GLY A 86 -2.16 -3.72 -2.08
C GLY A 86 -3.20 -2.64 -2.39
N ARG A 87 -4.33 -2.62 -1.67
CA ARG A 87 -5.34 -1.54 -1.78
C ARG A 87 -4.78 -0.16 -1.47
N SER A 88 -3.94 -0.08 -0.44
CA SER A 88 -3.24 1.15 -0.09
C SER A 88 -2.29 1.61 -1.21
N ALA A 89 -1.50 0.71 -1.79
CA ALA A 89 -0.64 1.05 -2.94
C ALA A 89 -1.42 1.46 -4.20
N ASP A 90 -2.50 0.73 -4.54
CA ASP A 90 -3.38 1.04 -5.68
C ASP A 90 -4.01 2.44 -5.55
N ALA A 91 -4.46 2.82 -4.35
CA ALA A 91 -4.99 4.15 -4.09
C ALA A 91 -3.94 5.26 -4.37
N VAL A 92 -2.67 5.01 -4.04
CA VAL A 92 -1.57 5.95 -4.32
C VAL A 92 -1.28 6.04 -5.82
N ILE A 93 -1.27 4.90 -6.51
CA ILE A 93 -1.12 4.84 -7.97
C ILE A 93 -2.22 5.66 -8.64
N LYS A 94 -3.49 5.38 -8.32
CA LYS A 94 -4.65 6.06 -8.92
C LYS A 94 -4.65 7.57 -8.66
N SER A 95 -4.23 8.00 -7.47
CA SER A 95 -4.22 9.42 -7.12
C SER A 95 -3.03 10.20 -7.67
N LYS A 96 -1.88 9.56 -7.93
CA LYS A 96 -0.64 10.28 -8.27
C LYS A 96 -0.01 9.92 -9.62
N ALA A 97 -0.40 8.83 -10.29
CA ALA A 97 0.24 8.39 -11.54
C ALA A 97 0.23 9.47 -12.63
N THR A 98 -0.89 10.19 -12.80
CA THR A 98 -1.03 11.27 -13.78
C THR A 98 -0.02 12.40 -13.58
N ARG A 99 0.31 12.74 -12.32
CA ARG A 99 1.33 13.76 -11.99
C ARG A 99 2.70 13.40 -12.57
N TYR A 100 2.99 12.11 -12.67
CA TYR A 100 4.26 11.59 -13.17
C TYR A 100 4.20 11.14 -14.64
N LYS A 101 3.08 11.36 -15.32
CA LYS A 101 2.84 10.91 -16.70
C LYS A 101 3.06 9.39 -16.87
N LEU A 102 2.71 8.62 -15.85
CA LEU A 102 2.80 7.16 -15.88
C LEU A 102 1.42 6.57 -16.19
N ASN A 103 1.36 5.71 -17.20
CA ASN A 103 0.21 4.88 -17.49
C ASN A 103 0.39 3.49 -16.89
N PHE A 104 -0.45 3.13 -15.92
CA PHE A 104 -0.47 1.80 -15.32
C PHE A 104 -1.41 0.88 -16.11
N GLY A 105 -1.02 0.49 -17.32
CA GLY A 105 -1.89 -0.30 -18.22
C GLY A 105 -2.16 -1.73 -17.74
N VAL A 106 -1.34 -2.26 -16.82
CA VAL A 106 -1.61 -3.54 -16.14
C VAL A 106 -1.47 -3.36 -14.64
N VAL A 107 -2.58 -3.51 -13.91
CA VAL A 107 -2.60 -3.64 -12.45
C VAL A 107 -3.13 -5.03 -12.10
N ARG A 108 -2.22 -5.96 -11.80
CA ARG A 108 -2.56 -7.33 -11.43
C ARG A 108 -2.72 -7.47 -9.92
N TRP A 109 -3.86 -7.97 -9.50
CA TRP A 109 -4.11 -8.42 -8.13
C TRP A 109 -3.79 -9.91 -7.99
N TYR A 110 -3.10 -10.29 -6.92
CA TYR A 110 -2.76 -11.69 -6.65
C TYR A 110 -3.11 -12.10 -5.22
N ASN A 111 -3.34 -13.40 -5.02
CA ASN A 111 -3.53 -13.98 -3.69
C ASN A 111 -2.28 -14.77 -3.26
N TRP A 112 -2.11 -14.96 -1.95
CA TRP A 112 -1.08 -15.86 -1.45
C TRP A 112 -1.39 -17.29 -1.91
N GLY A 113 -0.39 -17.95 -2.49
CA GLY A 113 -0.54 -19.30 -3.07
C GLY A 113 -0.78 -19.31 -4.58
N ASP A 114 -0.93 -18.16 -5.23
CA ASP A 114 -0.88 -18.09 -6.70
C ASP A 114 0.46 -18.68 -7.19
N THR A 115 0.39 -19.63 -8.11
CA THR A 115 1.55 -20.44 -8.53
C THR A 115 2.31 -19.88 -9.72
N THR A 116 1.72 -18.91 -10.44
CA THR A 116 2.34 -18.30 -11.61
C THR A 116 1.81 -16.89 -11.88
N PHE A 117 2.69 -16.03 -12.40
CA PHE A 117 2.40 -14.68 -12.87
C PHE A 117 2.76 -14.50 -14.35
N ALA A 118 3.05 -15.59 -15.06
CA ALA A 118 3.65 -15.55 -16.40
C ALA A 118 2.76 -14.88 -17.45
N GLU A 119 1.43 -15.04 -17.35
CA GLU A 119 0.50 -14.40 -18.28
C GLU A 119 0.39 -12.88 -18.05
N ASP A 120 0.23 -12.45 -16.80
CA ASP A 120 0.18 -11.03 -16.46
C ASP A 120 1.50 -10.33 -16.75
N TYR A 121 2.61 -11.03 -16.55
CA TYR A 121 3.93 -10.52 -16.90
C TYR A 121 4.07 -10.36 -18.42
N ARG A 122 3.62 -11.34 -19.22
CA ARG A 122 3.56 -11.21 -20.69
C ARG A 122 2.70 -10.02 -21.11
N ARG A 123 1.50 -9.89 -20.55
CA ARG A 123 0.64 -8.72 -20.79
C ARG A 123 1.32 -7.40 -20.44
N CYS A 124 2.12 -7.38 -19.37
CA CYS A 124 2.90 -6.21 -19.00
C CYS A 124 3.98 -5.85 -20.04
N LEU A 125 4.66 -6.86 -20.59
CA LEU A 125 5.64 -6.66 -21.67
C LEU A 125 4.98 -6.18 -22.95
N ASP A 126 3.84 -6.77 -23.32
CA ASP A 126 3.07 -6.39 -24.52
C ASP A 126 2.53 -4.96 -24.41
N ASN A 127 2.22 -4.52 -23.18
CA ASN A 127 1.79 -3.16 -22.86
C ASN A 127 2.91 -2.11 -23.03
N GLN A 128 4.15 -2.53 -23.31
CA GLN A 128 5.25 -1.63 -23.76
C GLN A 128 5.25 -1.41 -25.29
N GLY A 129 4.31 -2.03 -26.04
CA GLY A 129 4.40 -2.24 -27.49
C GLY A 129 3.40 -1.48 -28.37
N GLN A 130 2.75 -0.40 -27.92
CA GLN A 130 2.00 0.48 -28.83
C GLN A 130 2.51 1.94 -28.73
N PRO A 131 3.04 2.51 -29.83
CA PRO A 131 3.37 3.93 -29.91
C PRO A 131 2.15 4.83 -29.76
#